data_AF-A0A255ZTC1-F1
#
_entry.id   AF-A0A255ZTC1-F1
#
_cell.length_a   1.000
_cell.length_b   1.000
_cell.length_c   1.000
_cell.angle_alpha   90.00
_cell.angle_beta   90.00
_cell.angle_gamma   90.00
#
_symmetry.space_group_name_H-M   'P 1'
#
loop_
_entity.id
_entity.type
_entity.pdbx_description
1 polymer ?
#
loop_
_entity_poly.entity_id
_entity_poly.type
_entity_poly.pdbx_seq_one_letter_code
_entity_poly.pdbx_strand_id
1 'polypeptide(L)'
;MRMLKNTFLLFAILLANSTFSQTREETIEWLNINGKSLSSMSFKNEGNVQVIFKLEEITTDSLRFYTNVVGTDGTHNPWIVSVLIKDILYEEITKIEKYKGWTNAFLIKLSLKNKSIHVPIENGDEQWSKKEIKEREDITFYYTNEENAKRVIKAIMHLAKLSGAKENKQTF
;
A
#
# COMPACT_ATOMS: atom_id res chain seq x y z
N MET A 1 11.41 -51.84 4.40
CA MET A 1 11.68 -50.85 3.33
C MET A 1 10.45 -50.08 2.82
N ARG A 2 9.24 -50.66 2.74
CA ARG A 2 8.02 -49.93 2.31
C ARG A 2 7.65 -48.75 3.22
N MET A 3 7.76 -48.91 4.55
CA MET A 3 7.48 -47.81 5.50
C MET A 3 8.42 -46.61 5.34
N LEU A 4 9.72 -46.84 5.12
CA LEU A 4 10.72 -45.78 4.96
C LEU A 4 10.49 -44.92 3.70
N LYS A 5 9.98 -45.56 2.64
CA LYS A 5 9.61 -44.87 1.39
C LYS A 5 8.38 -43.96 1.59
N ASN A 6 7.42 -44.39 2.42
CA ASN A 6 6.22 -43.61 2.71
C ASN A 6 6.51 -42.42 3.63
N THR A 7 7.40 -42.56 4.62
CA THR A 7 7.83 -41.42 5.45
C THR A 7 8.62 -40.39 4.64
N PHE A 8 9.50 -40.83 3.74
CA PHE A 8 10.25 -39.91 2.88
C PHE A 8 9.32 -39.13 1.93
N LEU A 9 8.27 -39.77 1.41
CA LEU A 9 7.29 -39.12 0.54
C LEU A 9 6.46 -38.06 1.29
N LEU A 10 6.04 -38.33 2.52
CA LEU A 10 5.36 -37.35 3.38
C LEU A 10 6.25 -36.14 3.72
N PHE A 11 7.54 -36.38 3.98
CA PHE A 11 8.51 -35.33 4.25
C PHE A 11 8.80 -34.48 3.00
N ALA A 12 8.87 -35.10 1.82
CA ALA A 12 9.05 -34.40 0.55
C ALA A 12 7.82 -33.55 0.17
N ILE A 13 6.59 -33.99 0.48
CA ILE A 13 5.37 -33.21 0.26
C ILE A 13 5.29 -32.01 1.22
N LEU A 14 5.73 -32.18 2.47
CA LEU A 14 5.83 -31.08 3.44
C LEU A 14 6.88 -30.03 3.02
N LEU A 15 8.03 -30.47 2.49
CA LEU A 15 9.09 -29.58 1.99
C LEU A 15 8.74 -28.95 0.62
N ALA A 16 7.95 -29.61 -0.21
CA ALA A 16 7.49 -29.06 -1.49
C ALA A 16 6.45 -27.94 -1.28
N ASN A 17 5.62 -28.03 -0.24
CA ASN A 17 4.70 -26.96 0.18
C ASN A 17 5.40 -25.78 0.86
N SER A 18 6.68 -25.92 1.26
CA SER A 18 7.52 -24.80 1.71
C SER A 18 8.28 -24.14 0.55
N THR A 19 7.75 -24.16 -0.67
CA THR A 19 8.07 -23.12 -1.65
C THR A 19 7.58 -21.81 -1.03
N PHE A 20 8.47 -21.15 -0.29
CA PHE A 20 8.24 -19.99 0.57
C PHE A 20 7.38 -18.93 -0.11
N SER A 21 6.06 -19.09 -0.02
CA SER A 21 5.12 -18.00 -0.21
C SER A 21 5.29 -17.14 1.03
N GLN A 22 5.83 -15.94 0.85
CA GLN A 22 6.02 -14.99 1.93
C GLN A 22 4.73 -14.90 2.75
N THR A 23 4.84 -15.06 4.07
CA THR A 23 3.68 -15.04 4.97
C THR A 23 3.12 -13.62 5.11
N ARG A 24 1.90 -13.50 5.64
CA ARG A 24 1.26 -12.19 5.86
C ARG A 24 2.14 -11.32 6.75
N GLU A 25 2.65 -11.91 7.82
CA GLU A 25 3.50 -11.28 8.82
C GLU A 25 4.83 -10.82 8.21
N GLU A 26 5.48 -11.67 7.41
CA GLU A 26 6.71 -11.33 6.69
C GLU A 26 6.49 -10.19 5.68
N THR A 27 5.35 -10.15 4.99
CA THR A 27 5.01 -9.07 4.07
C THR A 27 4.76 -7.75 4.81
N ILE A 28 4.08 -7.79 5.96
CA ILE A 28 3.87 -6.62 6.83
C ILE A 28 5.22 -6.09 7.34
N GLU A 29 6.08 -6.97 7.83
CA GLU A 29 7.42 -6.61 8.31
C GLU A 29 8.24 -5.97 7.18
N TRP A 30 8.28 -6.61 6.01
CA TRP A 30 9.00 -6.09 4.85
C TRP A 30 8.49 -4.71 4.43
N LEU A 31 7.16 -4.50 4.40
CA LEU A 31 6.56 -3.20 4.06
C LEU A 31 6.88 -2.13 5.11
N ASN A 32 6.94 -2.49 6.39
CA ASN A 32 7.30 -1.53 7.44
C ASN A 32 8.78 -1.13 7.39
N ILE A 33 9.68 -2.06 7.05
CA ILE A 33 11.13 -1.81 6.95
C ILE A 33 11.49 -1.10 5.64
N ASN A 34 10.98 -1.63 4.51
CA ASN A 34 11.38 -1.21 3.17
C ASN A 34 10.33 -0.32 2.51
N GLY A 35 9.04 -0.68 2.60
CA GLY A 35 7.97 0.07 1.93
C GLY A 35 7.93 1.55 2.32
N LYS A 36 8.19 1.88 3.59
CA LYS A 36 8.22 3.27 4.08
C LYS A 36 9.33 4.11 3.45
N SER A 37 10.53 3.56 3.31
CA SER A 37 11.66 4.27 2.70
C SER A 37 11.49 4.39 1.18
N LEU A 38 10.93 3.35 0.55
CA LEU A 38 10.71 3.30 -0.90
C LEU A 38 9.53 4.15 -1.39
N SER A 39 8.60 4.51 -0.51
CA SER A 39 7.38 5.28 -0.83
C SER A 39 7.42 6.74 -0.42
N SER A 40 8.51 7.20 0.19
CA SER A 40 8.64 8.59 0.60
C SER A 40 8.98 9.47 -0.60
N MET A 41 8.03 10.30 -1.03
CA MET A 41 8.22 11.27 -2.09
C MET A 41 7.87 12.67 -1.58
N SER A 42 8.73 13.64 -1.88
CA SER A 42 8.42 15.06 -1.73
C SER A 42 8.74 15.77 -3.03
N PHE A 43 7.84 16.60 -3.53
CA PHE A 43 8.10 17.43 -4.71
C PHE A 43 7.50 18.81 -4.52
N LYS A 44 8.07 19.80 -5.21
CA LYS A 44 7.56 21.16 -5.29
C LYS A 44 6.84 21.32 -6.62
N ASN A 45 5.56 21.71 -6.59
CA ASN A 45 4.84 22.08 -7.80
C ASN A 45 5.19 23.53 -8.23
N GLU A 46 4.91 23.88 -9.48
CA GLU A 46 4.98 25.28 -9.94
C GLU A 46 4.08 26.14 -9.05
N GLY A 47 4.70 27.08 -8.33
CA GLY A 47 4.06 27.83 -7.24
C GLY A 47 4.43 27.36 -5.84
N ASN A 48 5.59 26.74 -5.60
CA ASN A 48 6.17 26.44 -4.27
C ASN A 48 5.36 25.52 -3.32
N VAL A 49 4.26 24.93 -3.77
CA VAL A 49 3.52 23.95 -2.96
C VAL A 49 4.32 22.65 -2.87
N GLN A 50 4.75 22.27 -1.66
CA GLN A 50 5.42 21.00 -1.43
C GLN A 50 4.38 19.94 -1.06
N VAL A 51 4.28 18.87 -1.85
CA VAL A 51 3.44 17.73 -1.47
C VAL A 51 4.34 16.57 -1.06
N ILE A 52 4.08 16.02 0.11
CA ILE A 52 4.73 14.83 0.65
C ILE A 52 3.73 13.69 0.60
N PHE A 53 4.18 12.51 0.15
CA PHE A 53 3.47 11.25 0.28
C PHE A 53 4.41 10.21 0.87
N LYS A 54 3.93 9.43 1.84
CA LYS A 54 4.73 8.38 2.47
C LYS A 54 3.82 7.27 3.02
N LEU A 55 4.20 6.01 2.82
CA LEU A 55 3.64 4.91 3.60
C LEU A 55 4.15 5.04 5.05
N GLU A 56 3.23 5.28 5.97
CA GLU A 56 3.54 5.59 7.37
C GLU A 56 3.65 4.32 8.22
N GLU A 57 2.67 3.44 8.12
CA GLU A 57 2.54 2.26 8.97
C GLU A 57 1.70 1.20 8.27
N ILE A 58 2.09 -0.07 8.43
CA ILE A 58 1.31 -1.21 7.97
C ILE A 58 1.03 -2.07 9.20
N THR A 59 -0.24 -2.28 9.47
CA THR A 59 -0.71 -3.16 10.54
C THR A 59 -1.28 -4.45 9.94
N THR A 60 -1.75 -5.35 10.78
CA THR A 60 -2.51 -6.52 10.32
C THR A 60 -3.69 -6.10 9.46
N ASP A 61 -4.42 -5.06 9.85
CA ASP A 61 -5.72 -4.77 9.24
C ASP A 61 -5.74 -3.55 8.34
N SER A 62 -4.72 -2.68 8.42
CA SER A 62 -4.71 -1.42 7.68
C SER A 62 -3.35 -0.99 7.14
N LEU A 63 -3.41 -0.28 6.01
CA LEU A 63 -2.32 0.52 5.45
C LEU A 63 -2.57 1.98 5.81
N ARG A 64 -1.57 2.63 6.40
CA ARG A 64 -1.61 4.06 6.72
C ARG A 64 -0.63 4.81 5.85
N PHE A 65 -1.11 5.88 5.23
CA PHE A 65 -0.33 6.77 4.41
C PHE A 65 -0.38 8.17 4.99
N TYR A 66 0.77 8.81 5.07
CA TYR A 66 0.88 10.22 5.39
C TYR A 66 0.95 11.03 4.10
N THR A 67 0.19 12.12 4.04
CA THR A 67 0.38 13.15 3.05
C THR A 67 0.42 14.52 3.71
N ASN A 68 1.21 15.44 3.17
CA ASN A 68 1.24 16.81 3.64
C ASN A 68 1.31 17.73 2.44
N VAL A 69 0.46 18.75 2.42
CA VAL A 69 0.54 19.83 1.45
C VAL A 69 1.04 21.06 2.20
N VAL A 70 2.22 21.55 1.81
CA VAL A 70 2.80 22.78 2.32
C VAL A 70 2.47 23.91 1.36
N GLY A 71 1.63 24.85 1.79
CA GLY A 71 1.27 26.04 1.05
C GLY A 71 2.44 27.00 0.84
N THR A 72 2.27 27.97 -0.06
CA THR A 72 3.28 29.02 -0.35
C THR A 72 3.57 29.93 0.83
N ASP A 73 2.60 30.07 1.72
CA ASP A 73 2.62 30.79 2.98
C ASP A 73 3.30 29.98 4.12
N GLY A 74 3.76 28.76 3.82
CA GLY A 74 4.31 27.84 4.81
C GLY A 74 3.25 27.09 5.62
N THR A 75 1.95 27.25 5.30
CA THR A 75 0.89 26.51 5.97
C THR A 75 1.01 25.02 5.68
N HIS A 76 1.11 24.20 6.72
CA HIS A 76 1.14 22.75 6.60
C HIS A 76 -0.27 22.19 6.76
N ASN A 77 -0.67 21.32 5.85
CA ASN A 77 -1.93 20.61 5.92
C ASN A 77 -1.63 19.10 5.86
N PRO A 78 -1.28 18.47 6.99
CA PRO A 78 -1.01 17.04 7.09
C PRO A 78 -2.31 16.23 7.16
N TRP A 79 -2.36 15.12 6.43
CA TRP A 79 -3.47 14.19 6.40
C TRP A 79 -2.89 12.80 6.55
N ILE A 80 -3.49 11.98 7.40
CA ILE A 80 -3.21 10.55 7.41
C ILE A 80 -4.39 9.87 6.71
N VAL A 81 -4.11 8.87 5.91
CA VAL A 81 -5.10 8.10 5.15
C VAL A 81 -4.93 6.67 5.57
N SER A 82 -5.91 6.13 6.31
CA SER A 82 -5.93 4.72 6.69
C SER A 82 -6.93 3.94 5.86
N VAL A 83 -6.45 2.83 5.30
CA VAL A 83 -7.14 1.94 4.37
C VAL A 83 -7.19 0.57 4.99
N LEU A 84 -8.37 -0.03 5.11
CA LEU A 84 -8.45 -1.42 5.57
C LEU A 84 -8.00 -2.35 4.45
N ILE A 85 -7.10 -3.27 4.76
CA ILE A 85 -6.52 -4.20 3.76
C ILE A 85 -7.63 -5.05 3.13
N LYS A 86 -8.64 -5.46 3.91
CA LYS A 86 -9.81 -6.22 3.43
C LYS A 86 -10.67 -5.47 2.40
N ASP A 87 -10.57 -4.14 2.36
CA ASP A 87 -11.34 -3.30 1.46
C ASP A 87 -10.57 -3.03 0.16
N ILE A 88 -9.29 -3.42 0.06
CA ILE A 88 -8.52 -3.35 -1.18
C ILE A 88 -9.04 -4.41 -2.15
N LEU A 89 -9.24 -4.02 -3.41
CA LEU A 89 -9.49 -4.97 -4.48
C LEU A 89 -8.14 -5.45 -5.04
N TYR A 90 -7.97 -6.76 -5.11
CA TYR A 90 -6.74 -7.37 -5.59
C TYR A 90 -6.63 -7.22 -7.11
N GLU A 91 -5.47 -6.75 -7.57
CA GLU A 91 -5.14 -6.61 -8.98
C GLU A 91 -3.75 -7.19 -9.26
N GLU A 92 -3.62 -7.88 -10.40
CA GLU A 92 -2.31 -8.26 -10.90
C GLU A 92 -1.65 -7.06 -11.57
N ILE A 93 -0.64 -6.48 -10.91
CA ILE A 93 0.04 -5.30 -11.42
C ILE A 93 1.04 -5.68 -12.51
N THR A 94 0.63 -5.49 -13.75
CA THR A 94 1.48 -5.73 -14.93
C THR A 94 2.20 -4.47 -15.41
N LYS A 95 1.64 -3.28 -15.15
CA LYS A 95 2.19 -1.97 -15.55
C LYS A 95 1.89 -0.91 -14.49
N ILE A 96 2.76 0.09 -14.39
CA ILE A 96 2.57 1.29 -13.57
C ILE A 96 2.50 2.50 -14.49
N GLU A 97 1.52 3.37 -14.28
CA GLU A 97 1.34 4.58 -15.09
C GLU A 97 2.37 5.64 -14.71
N LYS A 98 2.98 6.29 -15.70
CA LYS A 98 3.79 7.49 -15.47
C LYS A 98 2.85 8.70 -15.38
N TYR A 99 2.98 9.49 -14.32
CA TYR A 99 2.18 10.69 -14.14
C TYR A 99 2.68 11.79 -15.07
N LYS A 100 1.79 12.29 -15.95
CA LYS A 100 2.16 13.27 -16.99
C LYS A 100 2.47 14.66 -16.43
N GLY A 101 1.98 14.99 -15.24
CA GLY A 101 2.15 16.31 -14.64
C GLY A 101 3.51 16.54 -13.97
N TRP A 102 4.27 15.48 -13.64
CA TRP A 102 5.54 15.61 -12.92
C TRP A 102 6.64 14.74 -13.54
N THR A 103 7.84 15.32 -13.63
CA THR A 103 9.02 14.62 -14.14
C THR A 103 9.36 13.43 -13.22
N ASN A 104 9.38 12.23 -13.80
CA ASN A 104 9.74 10.97 -13.12
C ASN A 104 8.82 10.55 -11.98
N ALA A 105 7.55 11.00 -11.97
CA ALA A 105 6.55 10.46 -11.06
C ALA A 105 5.83 9.26 -11.68
N PHE A 106 5.70 8.20 -10.89
CA PHE A 106 4.92 7.00 -11.18
C PHE A 106 3.71 6.95 -10.26
N LEU A 107 2.56 6.63 -10.84
CA LEU A 107 1.26 6.67 -10.20
C LEU A 107 0.84 5.24 -9.80
N ILE A 108 0.50 5.05 -8.54
CA ILE A 108 -0.11 3.82 -8.04
C ILE A 108 -1.53 4.12 -7.63
N LYS A 109 -2.49 3.41 -8.21
CA LYS A 109 -3.91 3.45 -7.81
C LYS A 109 -4.23 2.18 -7.02
N LEU A 110 -4.86 2.34 -5.87
CA LEU A 110 -5.44 1.26 -5.07
C LEU A 110 -6.96 1.36 -5.17
N SER A 111 -7.57 0.43 -5.88
CA SER A 111 -9.02 0.32 -6.00
C SER A 111 -9.61 -0.24 -4.70
N LEU A 112 -10.68 0.38 -4.19
CA LEU A 112 -11.34 -0.04 -2.96
C LEU A 112 -12.76 -0.54 -3.19
N LYS A 113 -13.14 -1.61 -2.49
CA LYS A 113 -14.51 -2.15 -2.49
C LYS A 113 -15.50 -1.17 -1.84
N ASN A 114 -15.09 -0.57 -0.74
CA ASN A 114 -15.86 0.40 0.02
C ASN A 114 -15.15 1.74 -0.08
N LYS A 115 -15.91 2.79 -0.39
CA LYS A 115 -15.39 4.14 -0.58
C LYS A 115 -15.03 4.82 0.74
N SER A 116 -14.61 4.08 1.77
CA SER A 116 -14.45 4.58 3.14
C SER A 116 -12.97 4.78 3.45
N ILE A 117 -12.50 6.02 3.32
CA ILE A 117 -11.16 6.40 3.76
C ILE A 117 -11.26 7.02 5.13
N HIS A 118 -10.39 6.59 6.04
CA HIS A 118 -10.25 7.21 7.35
C HIS A 118 -9.19 8.29 7.28
N VAL A 119 -9.64 9.55 7.32
CA VAL A 119 -8.76 10.70 7.52
C VAL A 119 -8.90 11.15 8.97
N PRO A 120 -7.84 11.04 9.78
CA PRO A 120 -7.88 11.60 11.10
C PRO A 120 -7.50 13.08 10.97
N ILE A 121 -8.39 13.95 11.45
CA ILE A 121 -8.19 15.41 11.39
C ILE A 121 -7.30 15.82 12.55
N GLU A 122 -6.17 16.45 12.26
CA GLU A 122 -5.33 17.11 13.24
C GLU A 122 -5.89 18.52 13.47
N ASN A 123 -6.85 18.64 14.40
CA ASN A 123 -7.14 19.92 15.04
C ASN A 123 -6.32 19.97 16.33
N GLY A 124 -5.85 21.15 16.71
CA GLY A 124 -4.87 21.37 17.79
C GLY A 124 -5.25 20.95 19.22
N ASP A 125 -6.30 20.15 19.39
CA ASP A 125 -6.62 19.43 20.62
C ASP A 125 -6.70 17.94 20.25
N GLU A 126 -6.11 17.07 21.09
CA GLU A 126 -5.78 15.64 20.91
C GLU A 126 -6.94 14.67 20.53
N GLN A 127 -7.99 15.13 19.87
CA GLN A 127 -9.10 14.31 19.40
C GLN A 127 -9.01 14.07 17.90
N TRP A 128 -8.54 12.87 17.56
CA TRP A 128 -8.63 12.28 16.23
C TRP A 128 -10.11 12.09 15.84
N SER A 129 -10.71 13.08 15.19
CA SER A 129 -12.04 12.89 14.63
C SER A 129 -11.92 12.04 13.35
N LYS A 130 -12.58 10.88 13.35
CA LYS A 130 -12.64 9.95 12.22
C LYS A 130 -13.54 10.56 11.14
N LYS A 131 -12.97 11.23 10.14
CA LYS A 131 -13.73 11.62 8.96
C LYS A 131 -13.68 10.48 7.95
N GLU A 132 -14.79 9.77 7.83
CA GLU A 132 -15.02 8.81 6.76
C GLU A 132 -15.32 9.59 5.47
N ILE A 133 -14.35 9.69 4.58
CA ILE A 133 -14.61 10.19 3.22
C ILE A 133 -15.26 9.04 2.48
N LYS A 134 -16.53 9.17 2.08
CA LYS A 134 -17.38 8.11 1.48
C LYS A 134 -17.40 8.06 -0.06
N GLU A 135 -16.55 8.84 -0.73
CA GLU A 135 -16.68 9.07 -2.18
C GLU A 135 -15.48 8.69 -3.03
N ARG A 136 -14.34 8.31 -2.44
CA ARG A 136 -13.17 7.91 -3.24
C ARG A 136 -13.22 6.42 -3.58
N GLU A 137 -13.22 6.14 -4.89
CA GLU A 137 -13.11 4.77 -5.42
C GLU A 137 -11.66 4.26 -5.34
N ASP A 138 -10.70 5.15 -5.61
CA ASP A 138 -9.29 4.82 -5.63
C ASP A 138 -8.49 5.70 -4.67
N ILE A 139 -7.43 5.13 -4.10
CA ILE A 139 -6.38 5.89 -3.45
C ILE A 139 -5.15 5.93 -4.34
N THR A 140 -4.62 7.12 -4.52
CA THR A 140 -3.50 7.38 -5.42
C THR A 140 -2.26 7.76 -4.64
N PHE A 141 -1.14 7.14 -5.00
CA PHE A 141 0.18 7.42 -4.44
C PHE A 141 1.21 7.61 -5.55
N TYR A 142 2.28 8.32 -5.21
CA TYR A 142 3.30 8.71 -6.18
C TYR A 142 4.67 8.23 -5.75
N TYR A 143 5.46 7.79 -6.73
CA TYR A 143 6.82 7.29 -6.55
C TYR A 143 7.75 7.95 -7.56
N THR A 144 9.01 8.19 -7.19
CA THR A 144 10.04 8.73 -8.10
C THR A 144 10.76 7.64 -8.90
N ASN A 145 10.55 6.37 -8.56
CA ASN A 145 11.24 5.23 -9.14
C ASN A 145 10.25 4.10 -9.44
N GLU A 146 10.20 3.66 -10.70
CA GLU A 146 9.26 2.65 -11.18
C GLU A 146 9.44 1.29 -10.50
N GLU A 147 10.68 0.85 -10.31
CA GLU A 147 10.97 -0.46 -9.72
C GLU A 147 10.60 -0.48 -8.23
N ASN A 148 10.83 0.61 -7.52
CA ASN A 148 10.38 0.77 -6.14
C ASN A 148 8.85 0.77 -6.06
N ALA A 149 8.19 1.50 -6.96
CA ALA A 149 6.74 1.49 -7.08
C ALA A 149 6.21 0.06 -7.29
N LYS A 150 6.77 -0.69 -8.24
CA LYS A 150 6.43 -2.10 -8.53
C LYS A 150 6.62 -3.01 -7.32
N ARG A 151 7.73 -2.88 -6.59
CA ARG A 151 8.00 -3.72 -5.41
C ARG A 151 6.98 -3.46 -4.31
N VAL A 152 6.72 -2.19 -4.00
CA VAL A 152 5.79 -1.83 -2.93
C VAL A 152 4.36 -2.23 -3.27
N ILE A 153 3.88 -1.96 -4.49
CA ILE A 153 2.51 -2.34 -4.87
C ILE A 153 2.33 -3.85 -4.95
N LYS A 154 3.32 -4.60 -5.45
CA LYS A 154 3.26 -6.07 -5.44
C LYS A 154 3.15 -6.62 -4.02
N ALA A 155 3.92 -6.07 -3.08
CA ALA A 155 3.82 -6.45 -1.67
C ALA A 155 2.45 -6.10 -1.06
N ILE A 156 1.90 -4.92 -1.37
CA ILE A 156 0.53 -4.54 -0.94
C ILE A 156 -0.52 -5.48 -1.52
N MET A 157 -0.44 -5.82 -2.81
CA MET A 157 -1.39 -6.74 -3.46
C MET A 157 -1.27 -8.16 -2.94
N HIS A 158 -0.06 -8.63 -2.69
CA HIS A 158 0.19 -9.93 -2.04
C HIS A 158 -0.42 -9.95 -0.63
N LEU A 159 -0.22 -8.89 0.16
CA LEU A 159 -0.81 -8.74 1.48
C LEU A 159 -2.35 -8.71 1.43
N ALA A 160 -2.93 -7.99 0.47
CA ALA A 160 -4.38 -7.95 0.25
C ALA A 160 -4.92 -9.35 -0.07
N LYS A 161 -4.26 -10.07 -0.99
CA LYS A 161 -4.62 -11.46 -1.35
C LYS A 161 -4.57 -12.40 -0.15
N LEU A 162 -3.48 -12.36 0.64
CA LEU A 162 -3.34 -13.15 1.87
C LEU A 162 -4.41 -12.79 2.92
N SER A 163 -4.93 -11.57 2.88
CA SER A 163 -5.99 -11.09 3.77
C SER A 163 -7.41 -11.39 3.23
N GLY A 164 -7.54 -12.13 2.12
CA GLY A 164 -8.82 -12.50 1.55
C GLY A 164 -9.51 -11.39 0.74
N ALA A 165 -8.74 -10.43 0.22
CA ALA A 165 -9.25 -9.42 -0.71
C ALA A 165 -9.94 -10.07 -1.92
N LYS A 166 -11.01 -9.45 -2.40
CA LYS A 166 -11.68 -9.88 -3.63
C LYS A 166 -10.88 -9.40 -4.84
N GLU A 167 -10.79 -10.22 -5.88
CA GLU A 167 -10.23 -9.81 -7.16
C GLU A 167 -11.02 -8.63 -7.73
N ASN A 168 -10.31 -7.65 -8.28
CA ASN A 168 -10.94 -6.60 -9.05
C ASN A 168 -11.41 -7.18 -10.39
N LYS A 169 -12.73 -7.19 -10.61
CA LYS A 169 -13.33 -7.66 -11.87
C LYS A 169 -13.51 -6.55 -12.89
N GLN A 170 -13.24 -5.29 -12.52
CA GLN A 170 -13.22 -4.17 -13.44
C GLN A 170 -11.83 -4.12 -14.08
N THR A 171 -11.67 -4.81 -15.20
CA THR A 171 -10.51 -4.63 -16.08
C THR A 171 -10.61 -3.26 -16.74
N PHE A 172 -9.65 -2.38 -16.45
CA PHE A 172 -9.42 -1.13 -17.18
C PHE A 172 -8.56 -1.36 -18.43
#